data_AF-A0A2N3HGK4-F1
#
_entry.id   AF-A0A2N3HGK4-F1
#
_cell.length_a   1.000
_cell.length_b   1.000
_cell.length_c   1.000
_cell.angle_alpha   90.00
_cell.angle_beta   90.00
_cell.angle_gamma   90.00
#
_symmetry.space_group_name_H-M   'P 1'
#
loop_
_entity.id
_entity.type
_entity.pdbx_description
1 polymer ?
#
loop_
_entity_poly.entity_id
_entity_poly.type
_entity_poly.pdbx_seq_one_letter_code
_entity_poly.pdbx_strand_id
1 'polypeptide(L)' 'MHYLKMNKVDLNNLNEKEILTVKEAAALLNCSTRSLYRHINDGQIKAANLGNRLTRIKRSDIDWLFKK' A
#
# COMPACT_ATOMS: atom_id res chain seq x y z
N MET A 1 -0.29 19.36 -14.73
CA MET A 1 -0.22 18.05 -14.03
C MET A 1 0.91 18.10 -13.03
N HIS A 2 0.62 18.48 -11.78
CA HIS A 2 1.61 18.77 -10.74
C HIS A 2 1.62 17.60 -9.75
N TYR A 3 2.21 16.48 -10.16
CA TYR A 3 2.52 15.40 -9.24
C TYR A 3 3.95 15.63 -8.72
N LEU A 4 4.20 15.33 -7.44
CA LEU A 4 5.47 15.43 -6.72
C LEU A 4 5.60 16.61 -5.74
N LYS A 5 4.73 16.63 -4.72
CA LYS A 5 5.17 16.88 -3.34
C LYS A 5 4.65 15.76 -2.43
N MET A 6 5.12 14.53 -2.65
CA MET A 6 4.95 13.47 -1.66
C MET A 6 6.08 13.62 -0.63
N ASN A 7 5.74 13.87 0.64
CA ASN A 7 6.66 13.66 1.77
C ASN A 7 7.41 12.36 1.52
N LYS A 8 8.75 12.44 1.37
CA LYS A 8 9.64 11.34 1.00
C LYS A 8 9.27 10.10 1.81
N VAL A 9 8.55 9.17 1.18
CA VAL A 9 8.42 7.83 1.71
C VAL A 9 9.78 7.20 1.42
N ASP A 10 10.54 6.87 2.46
CA ASP A 10 11.83 6.21 2.27
C ASP A 10 11.59 4.78 1.79
N LEU A 11 11.76 4.58 0.48
CA LEU A 11 11.59 3.28 -0.17
C LEU A 11 12.55 2.23 0.40
N ASN A 12 13.72 2.64 0.90
CA ASN A 12 14.69 1.71 1.46
C ASN A 12 14.20 1.10 2.77
N ASN A 13 13.50 1.89 3.60
CA ASN A 13 12.95 1.40 4.87
C ASN A 13 11.66 0.57 4.69
N LEU A 14 10.98 0.70 3.55
CA LEU A 14 9.71 0.01 3.31
C LEU A 14 9.83 -1.50 3.18
N ASN A 15 10.95 -2.00 2.66
CA ASN A 15 11.15 -3.43 2.45
C ASN A 15 11.29 -4.20 3.78
N GLU A 16 11.64 -3.53 4.87
CA GLU A 16 11.80 -4.16 6.19
C GLU A 16 10.49 -4.18 7.00
N LYS A 17 9.47 -3.43 6.58
CA LYS A 17 8.20 -3.36 7.30
C LYS A 17 7.31 -4.55 6.98
N GLU A 18 6.92 -5.28 8.02
CA GLU A 18 5.92 -6.35 7.91
C GLU A 18 4.51 -5.80 7.62
N ILE A 19 4.20 -4.62 8.17
CA ILE A 19 2.88 -3.99 8.05
C ILE A 19 3.03 -2.62 7.41
N LEU A 20 2.27 -2.42 6.34
CA LEU A 20 2.24 -1.21 5.54
C LEU A 20 0.95 -0.43 5.75
N THR A 21 1.03 0.88 5.68
CA THR A 21 -0.12 1.74 5.42
C THR A 21 -0.51 1.69 3.94
N VAL A 22 -1.72 2.15 3.61
CA VAL A 22 -2.19 2.27 2.22
C VAL A 22 -1.25 3.14 1.38
N LYS A 23 -0.70 4.22 1.95
CA LYS A 23 0.22 5.11 1.23
C LYS A 23 1.53 4.40 0.89
N GLU A 24 2.06 3.62 1.82
CA GLU A 24 3.30 2.86 1.68
C GLU A 24 3.15 1.72 0.66
N ALA A 25 2.08 0.94 0.76
CA ALA A 25 1.77 -0.09 -0.22
C ALA A 25 1.52 0.49 -1.63
N ALA A 26 0.89 1.67 -1.72
CA ALA A 26 0.69 2.35 -3.01
C ALA A 26 2.02 2.82 -3.62
N ALA A 27 2.96 3.28 -2.78
CA ALA A 27 4.31 3.62 -3.22
C ALA A 27 5.06 2.37 -3.72
N LEU A 28 4.96 1.23 -3.02
CA LEU A 28 5.59 -0.03 -3.44
C LEU A 28 5.03 -0.57 -4.76
N LEU A 29 3.72 -0.44 -4.97
CA LEU A 29 3.05 -0.85 -6.21
C LEU A 29 3.11 0.21 -7.32
N ASN A 30 3.79 1.34 -7.07
CA ASN A 30 3.88 2.48 -7.98
C ASN A 30 2.50 2.92 -8.52
N CYS A 31 1.49 2.98 -7.64
CA CYS A 31 0.12 3.31 -7.99
C CYS A 31 -0.45 4.40 -7.07
N SER A 32 -1.62 4.93 -7.43
CA SER A 32 -2.30 5.91 -6.58
C SER A 32 -2.92 5.23 -5.34
N THR A 33 -3.01 5.92 -4.21
CA THR A 33 -3.74 5.42 -3.03
C THR A 33 -5.20 5.11 -3.36
N ARG A 34 -5.82 5.87 -4.29
CA ARG A 34 -7.17 5.62 -4.79
C ARG A 34 -7.26 4.28 -5.52
N SER A 35 -6.30 3.96 -6.38
CA SER A 35 -6.21 2.66 -7.04
C SER A 35 -6.05 1.54 -6.01
N LEU A 36 -5.20 1.75 -4.99
CA LEU A 36 -5.03 0.76 -3.95
C LEU A 36 -6.31 0.52 -3.14
N TYR A 37 -7.02 1.57 -2.76
CA TYR A 37 -8.33 1.44 -2.10
C TYR A 37 -9.34 0.69 -2.95
N ARG A 38 -9.35 0.92 -4.28
CA ARG A 38 -10.18 0.13 -5.20
C ARG A 38 -9.82 -1.35 -5.14
N HIS A 39 -8.54 -1.71 -5.25
CA HIS A 39 -8.12 -3.11 -5.18
C HIS A 39 -8.48 -3.78 -3.85
N ILE A 40 -8.40 -3.04 -2.74
CA ILE A 40 -8.84 -3.52 -1.43
C ILE A 40 -10.36 -3.75 -1.43
N ASN A 41 -11.13 -2.80 -1.94
CA ASN A 41 -12.59 -2.89 -2.01
C ASN A 41 -13.08 -4.00 -2.97
N ASP A 42 -12.34 -4.22 -4.06
CA ASP A 42 -12.58 -5.25 -5.06
C ASP A 42 -12.07 -6.64 -4.57
N GLY A 43 -11.57 -6.74 -3.33
CA GLY A 43 -11.09 -7.98 -2.71
C GLY A 43 -9.78 -8.53 -3.25
N GLN A 44 -9.11 -7.79 -4.13
CA GLN A 44 -7.85 -8.20 -4.79
C GLN A 44 -6.65 -8.10 -3.83
N ILE A 45 -6.71 -7.17 -2.86
CA ILE A 45 -5.66 -6.97 -1.86
C ILE A 45 -6.28 -7.10 -0.47
N LYS A 46 -5.77 -8.04 0.32
CA LYS A 46 -6.17 -8.22 1.71
C LYS A 46 -5.66 -7.04 2.56
N ALA A 47 -6.55 -6.47 3.37
CA ALA A 47 -6.23 -5.39 4.29
C ALA A 47 -7.10 -5.48 5.54
N ALA A 48 -6.56 -5.01 6.67
CA ALA A 48 -7.29 -4.85 7.93
C ALA A 48 -7.60 -3.37 8.18
N ASN A 49 -8.87 -3.03 8.41
CA ASN A 49 -9.27 -1.69 8.84
C ASN A 49 -9.35 -1.64 10.37
N LEU A 50 -8.45 -0.88 11.00
CA LEU A 50 -8.35 -0.76 12.46
C LEU A 50 -9.02 0.52 13.00
N GLY A 51 -9.71 1.28 12.14
CA GLY A 51 -10.38 2.53 12.52
C GLY A 51 -10.28 3.62 11.45
N ASN A 52 -10.63 4.85 11.82
CA ASN A 52 -10.66 5.96 10.88
C ASN A 52 -9.27 6.24 10.28
N ARG A 53 -9.17 6.04 8.96
CA ARG A 53 -7.93 6.20 8.18
C ARG A 53 -6.80 5.26 8.67
N LEU A 54 -7.14 4.16 9.32
CA LEU A 54 -6.20 3.21 9.92
C LEU A 54 -6.24 1.83 9.23
N THR A 55 -6.18 1.84 7.90
CA THR A 55 -6.05 0.62 7.11
C THR A 55 -4.59 0.13 7.11
N ARG A 56 -4.39 -1.17 7.31
CA ARG A 56 -3.11 -1.86 7.35
C ARG A 56 -3.09 -3.03 6.39
N ILE A 57 -1.96 -3.24 5.74
CA ILE A 57 -1.76 -4.29 4.73
C ILE A 57 -0.49 -5.05 5.13
N LYS A 58 -0.53 -6.39 5.15
CA LYS A 58 0.68 -7.18 5.39
C LYS A 58 1.53 -7.18 4.12
N ARG A 59 2.86 -7.11 4.27
CA ARG A 59 3.78 -7.16 3.14
C ARG A 59 3.60 -8.44 2.31
N SER A 60 3.40 -9.56 2.99
CA SER A 60 3.17 -10.87 2.36
C SER A 60 1.93 -10.91 1.45
N ASP A 61 0.88 -10.14 1.76
CA ASP A 61 -0.33 -10.04 0.92
C ASP A 61 -0.04 -9.28 -0.39
N ILE A 62 0.86 -8.29 -0.34
CA ILE A 62 1.35 -7.59 -1.55
C ILE A 62 2.27 -8.50 -2.36
N ASP A 63 3.19 -9.21 -1.70
CA ASP A 63 4.14 -10.10 -2.39
C ASP A 63 3.44 -11.25 -3.10
N TRP A 64 2.31 -11.71 -2.55
CA TRP A 64 1.47 -12.75 -3.17
C TRP A 64 0.94 -12.34 -4.55
N LEU A 65 0.76 -11.04 -4.82
CA LEU A 65 0.32 -10.54 -6.13
C LEU A 65 1.30 -10.86 -7.26
N PHE A 66 2.58 -11.05 -6.95
CA PHE A 66 3.65 -11.29 -7.92
C PHE A 66 4.17 -12.72 -7.90
N LYS A 67 3.68 -13.57 -6.99
CA LYS A 67 3.97 -15.00 -6.98
C LYS A 67 3.08 -15.69 -8.00
N LYS A 68 3.59 -15.81 -9.22
CA LYS A 68 3.03 -16.65 -10.28
C LYS A 68 3.98 -17.80 -10.57
#